data_AF-A0A8J6HPN0-F1
#
_entry.id   AF-A0A8J6HPN0-F1
#
_cell.length_a   1.000
_cell.length_b   1.000
_cell.length_c   1.000
_cell.angle_alpha   90.00
_cell.angle_beta   90.00
_cell.angle_gamma   90.00
#
_symmetry.space_group_name_H-M   'P 1'
#
loop_
_entity.id
_entity.type
_entity.pdbx_description
1 polymer ?
#
loop_
_entity_poly.entity_id
_entity_poly.type
_entity_poly.pdbx_seq_one_letter_code
_entity_poly.pdbx_strand_id
1 'polypeptide(L)'
;MTKIKTKWFLKIFFFQMIVVCTEPKGAHYSIFLEHTPSWHVPKRTFTYNNQLRPISPQAPGINSLGNYLPQPPSTTPDPATLGCGTPPASCPKSRYRSYDGSCNNLRNPVLGTPQTPYARLLPANYGDKVSTPPMSISGKPLPSSRIVSLLLYPDAPIEDPKWTLNAMQYGQIITHDMSMIAGSTQAQPHQTKCCTADGQLLEFANIPEHCFPIILPNDDPAHSQTNAKCMNFVRTITDRDRNCVGGYQPAEQLTAVNHYLDLSIVYGNTDQVNQQVRQYQGGRLRVDVREGKQWPPRNNNASGVCSIRSPQEACYLAG
;
A
#
# COMPACT_ATOMS: atom_id res chain seq x y z
N MET A 1 1.73 4.69 27.09
CA MET A 1 2.61 4.91 25.92
C MET A 1 2.07 4.39 24.58
N THR A 2 0.96 3.64 24.56
CA THR A 2 0.31 3.10 23.35
C THR A 2 -0.48 4.13 22.53
N LYS A 3 -0.93 5.23 23.15
CA LYS A 3 -1.72 6.30 22.49
C LYS A 3 -0.93 7.15 21.47
N ILE A 4 0.39 7.15 21.51
CA ILE A 4 1.22 8.01 20.64
C ILE A 4 1.32 7.41 19.22
N LYS A 5 1.43 6.08 19.08
CA LYS A 5 1.64 5.46 17.76
C LYS A 5 0.41 5.54 16.84
N THR A 6 -0.80 5.39 17.38
CA THR A 6 -2.05 5.50 16.60
C THR A 6 -2.32 6.93 16.11
N LYS A 7 -1.91 7.94 16.90
CA LYS A 7 -2.11 9.37 16.57
C LYS A 7 -1.23 9.86 15.42
N TRP A 8 -0.02 9.32 15.27
CA TRP A 8 0.88 9.67 14.17
C TRP A 8 0.43 9.09 12.83
N PHE A 9 -0.09 7.87 12.82
CA PHE A 9 -0.56 7.20 11.60
C PHE A 9 -1.77 7.91 10.96
N LEU A 10 -2.71 8.39 11.79
CA LEU A 10 -3.88 9.14 11.31
C LEU A 10 -3.49 10.50 10.68
N LYS A 11 -2.47 11.17 11.23
CA LYS A 11 -1.95 12.43 10.68
C LYS A 11 -1.21 12.24 9.35
N ILE A 12 -0.52 11.11 9.15
CA ILE A 12 0.14 10.76 7.88
C ILE A 12 -0.89 10.44 6.79
N PHE A 13 -1.95 9.69 7.13
CA PHE A 13 -3.05 9.40 6.22
C PHE A 13 -3.76 10.67 5.74
N PHE A 14 -4.01 11.63 6.64
CA PHE A 14 -4.55 12.94 6.26
C PHE A 14 -3.56 13.75 5.41
N PHE A 15 -2.25 13.66 5.67
CA PHE A 15 -1.24 14.35 4.85
C PHE A 15 -1.17 13.82 3.41
N GLN A 16 -1.41 12.52 3.19
CA GLN A 16 -1.54 11.95 1.85
C GLN A 16 -2.78 12.47 1.10
N MET A 17 -3.86 12.82 1.79
CA MET A 17 -5.05 13.45 1.19
C MET A 17 -4.90 14.96 0.96
N ILE A 18 -4.22 15.70 1.84
CA ILE A 18 -4.16 17.17 1.76
C ILE A 18 -3.37 17.67 0.54
N VAL A 19 -2.44 16.88 -0.01
CA VAL A 19 -1.71 17.25 -1.23
C VAL A 19 -2.61 17.25 -2.49
N VAL A 20 -3.85 16.75 -2.41
CA VAL A 20 -4.79 16.66 -3.55
C VAL A 20 -5.73 17.88 -3.68
N CYS A 21 -5.80 18.76 -2.68
CA CYS A 21 -6.75 19.89 -2.72
C CYS A 21 -6.06 21.24 -2.97
N THR A 22 -5.77 21.55 -4.24
CA THR A 22 -5.80 22.94 -4.70
C THR A 22 -6.87 23.06 -5.78
N GLU A 23 -8.06 23.54 -5.42
CA GLU A 23 -9.13 23.85 -6.37
C GLU A 23 -8.71 25.02 -7.27
N PRO A 24 -8.93 24.92 -8.60
CA PRO A 24 -9.15 26.11 -9.40
C PRO A 24 -10.60 26.57 -9.19
N LYS A 25 -10.77 27.86 -8.85
CA LYS A 25 -12.09 28.50 -8.76
C LYS A 25 -12.88 28.28 -10.05
N GLY A 26 -14.08 27.71 -9.95
CA GLY A 26 -15.11 27.79 -11.01
C GLY A 26 -15.71 26.48 -11.52
N ALA A 27 -15.43 25.31 -10.94
CA ALA A 27 -16.05 24.07 -11.40
C ALA A 27 -17.29 23.69 -10.57
N HIS A 28 -18.48 23.95 -11.13
CA HIS A 28 -19.72 23.35 -10.65
C HIS A 28 -19.75 21.87 -11.08
N TYR A 29 -19.70 20.94 -10.13
CA TYR A 29 -19.97 19.53 -10.39
C TYR A 29 -21.31 19.14 -9.75
N SER A 30 -22.33 18.98 -10.59
CA SER A 30 -23.60 18.37 -10.20
C SER A 30 -23.39 16.86 -10.06
N ILE A 31 -23.43 16.36 -8.83
CA ILE A 31 -23.49 14.92 -8.57
C ILE A 31 -24.91 14.46 -8.92
N PHE A 32 -25.08 13.89 -10.12
CA PHE A 32 -26.31 13.19 -10.49
C PHE A 32 -26.38 11.87 -9.72
N LEU A 33 -27.18 11.85 -8.65
CA LEU A 33 -27.72 10.63 -8.05
C LEU A 33 -29.06 10.33 -8.73
N GLU A 34 -29.03 9.71 -9.91
CA GLU A 34 -30.24 9.12 -10.49
C GLU A 34 -30.38 7.64 -10.12
N HIS A 35 -31.62 7.29 -9.79
CA HIS A 35 -32.07 6.00 -9.28
C HIS A 35 -31.80 4.83 -10.24
N THR A 36 -31.29 3.72 -9.73
CA THR A 36 -31.21 2.45 -10.49
C THR A 36 -32.45 1.59 -10.23
N PRO A 37 -33.11 1.03 -11.27
CA PRO A 37 -34.19 0.07 -11.10
C PRO A 37 -33.66 -1.34 -10.77
N SER A 38 -34.48 -2.10 -10.05
CA SER A 38 -34.27 -3.48 -9.63
C SER A 38 -33.91 -4.44 -10.79
N TRP A 39 -32.80 -5.17 -10.67
CA TRP A 39 -32.42 -6.23 -11.61
C TRP A 39 -33.07 -7.57 -11.24
N HIS A 40 -33.91 -8.11 -12.13
CA HIS A 40 -34.37 -9.50 -12.11
C HIS A 40 -33.25 -10.44 -12.59
N VAL A 41 -32.96 -11.49 -11.82
CA VAL A 41 -32.01 -12.56 -12.19
C VAL A 41 -32.75 -13.70 -12.90
N PRO A 42 -32.44 -14.03 -14.16
CA PRO A 42 -33.03 -15.20 -14.82
C PRO A 42 -32.36 -16.48 -14.30
N LYS A 43 -33.15 -17.44 -13.81
CA LYS A 43 -32.68 -18.81 -13.54
C LYS A 43 -32.47 -19.52 -14.88
N ARG A 44 -31.23 -19.83 -15.26
CA ARG A 44 -30.91 -20.82 -16.30
C ARG A 44 -30.41 -22.10 -15.65
N THR A 45 -31.15 -23.18 -15.87
CA THR A 45 -30.75 -24.56 -15.59
C THR A 45 -29.67 -24.97 -16.60
N PHE A 46 -28.49 -25.38 -16.11
CA PHE A 46 -27.43 -25.94 -16.94
C PHE A 46 -27.41 -27.47 -16.79
N THR A 47 -27.58 -28.16 -17.92
CA THR A 47 -27.37 -29.61 -18.06
C THR A 47 -25.87 -29.91 -18.13
N TYR A 48 -25.42 -30.84 -17.29
CA TYR A 48 -24.03 -31.33 -17.27
C TYR A 48 -23.80 -32.31 -18.44
N ASN A 49 -22.85 -32.00 -19.32
CA ASN A 49 -22.27 -32.99 -20.24
C ASN A 49 -20.88 -33.38 -19.72
N ASN A 50 -20.75 -34.62 -19.25
CA ASN A 50 -19.48 -35.23 -18.84
C ASN A 50 -18.68 -35.62 -20.08
N GLN A 51 -17.72 -34.79 -20.48
CA GLN A 51 -16.58 -35.25 -21.27
C GLN A 51 -15.28 -34.68 -20.69
N LEU A 52 -14.57 -35.55 -19.98
CA LEU A 52 -13.22 -35.33 -19.46
C LEU A 52 -12.26 -35.24 -20.64
N ARG A 53 -11.49 -34.14 -20.74
CA ARG A 53 -10.28 -34.08 -21.57
C ARG A 53 -9.04 -33.96 -20.67
N PRO A 54 -7.89 -34.55 -21.04
CA PRO A 54 -6.73 -34.65 -20.16
C PRO A 54 -6.07 -33.28 -19.96
N ILE A 55 -5.77 -32.94 -18.71
CA ILE A 55 -4.97 -31.77 -18.33
C ILE A 55 -3.49 -32.18 -18.39
N SER A 56 -2.69 -31.41 -19.12
CA SER A 56 -1.22 -31.55 -19.15
C SER A 56 -0.62 -31.26 -17.76
N PRO A 57 0.22 -32.14 -17.19
CA PRO A 57 0.74 -31.95 -15.84
C PRO A 57 2.04 -31.13 -15.87
N GLN A 58 1.96 -29.86 -15.47
CA GLN A 58 3.02 -29.27 -14.66
C GLN A 58 2.50 -29.23 -13.23
N ALA A 59 2.43 -30.41 -12.61
CA ALA A 59 2.10 -30.55 -11.21
C ALA A 59 3.33 -30.16 -10.36
N PRO A 60 3.19 -29.34 -9.30
CA PRO A 60 4.23 -29.21 -8.30
C PRO A 60 4.42 -30.56 -7.59
N GLY A 61 5.67 -30.94 -7.32
CA GLY A 61 6.03 -32.24 -6.76
C GLY A 61 5.25 -32.57 -5.48
N ILE A 62 4.54 -33.69 -5.51
CA ILE A 62 3.80 -34.27 -4.39
C ILE A 62 4.64 -35.42 -3.85
N ASN A 63 4.89 -35.47 -2.54
CA ASN A 63 5.59 -36.62 -1.96
C ASN A 63 4.64 -37.83 -1.81
N SER A 64 5.18 -39.01 -1.50
CA SER A 64 4.43 -40.26 -1.33
C SER A 64 3.35 -40.25 -0.24
N LEU A 65 3.24 -39.16 0.53
CA LEU A 65 2.23 -38.93 1.58
C LEU A 65 1.18 -37.88 1.18
N GLY A 66 1.19 -37.37 -0.06
CA GLY A 66 0.23 -36.37 -0.53
C GLY A 66 0.53 -34.95 -0.07
N ASN A 67 1.70 -34.70 0.54
CA ASN A 67 2.10 -33.36 0.94
C ASN A 67 2.74 -32.63 -0.25
N TYR A 68 2.29 -31.40 -0.49
CA TYR A 68 2.97 -30.48 -1.39
C TYR A 68 4.37 -30.19 -0.85
N LEU A 69 5.39 -30.47 -1.65
CA LEU A 69 6.75 -30.08 -1.32
C LEU A 69 6.81 -28.55 -1.28
N PRO A 70 7.37 -27.92 -0.23
CA PRO A 70 7.69 -26.50 -0.26
C PRO A 70 8.54 -26.24 -1.49
N GLN A 71 8.06 -25.41 -2.41
CA GLN A 71 8.93 -24.92 -3.48
C GLN A 71 10.09 -24.19 -2.80
N PRO A 72 11.35 -24.42 -3.23
CA PRO A 72 12.46 -23.62 -2.74
C PRO A 72 12.15 -22.13 -2.97
N PRO A 73 12.52 -21.22 -2.06
CA PRO A 73 12.30 -19.81 -2.27
C PRO A 73 12.91 -19.42 -3.61
N SER A 74 12.07 -19.00 -4.56
CA SER A 74 12.54 -18.55 -5.85
C SER A 74 13.44 -17.34 -5.62
N THR A 75 14.73 -17.48 -5.89
CA THR A 75 15.73 -16.39 -5.83
C THR A 75 15.58 -15.40 -7.00
N THR A 76 14.62 -15.63 -7.88
CA THR A 76 14.20 -14.66 -8.90
C THR A 76 13.39 -13.54 -8.23
N PRO A 77 13.77 -12.25 -8.43
CA PRO A 77 12.92 -11.13 -8.05
C PRO A 77 11.49 -11.39 -8.55
N ASP A 78 10.50 -11.05 -7.73
CA ASP A 78 9.11 -11.06 -8.18
C ASP A 78 9.03 -10.30 -9.51
N PRO A 79 8.56 -10.90 -10.62
CA PRO A 79 8.46 -10.22 -11.91
C PRO A 79 7.70 -8.90 -11.85
N ALA A 80 6.83 -8.70 -10.86
CA ALA A 80 6.17 -7.43 -10.59
C ALA A 80 7.18 -6.31 -10.22
N THR A 81 8.36 -6.65 -9.71
CA THR A 81 9.43 -5.68 -9.40
C THR A 81 10.26 -5.25 -10.62
N LEU A 82 10.11 -5.92 -11.77
CA LEU A 82 10.93 -5.68 -12.97
C LEU A 82 10.34 -4.64 -13.95
N GLY A 83 9.34 -3.87 -13.55
CA GLY A 83 8.75 -2.80 -14.37
C GLY A 83 7.55 -2.14 -13.71
N CYS A 84 6.72 -1.46 -14.51
CA CYS A 84 5.51 -0.77 -14.04
C CYS A 84 4.21 -1.44 -14.50
N GLY A 85 4.11 -2.76 -14.26
CA GLY A 85 2.97 -3.59 -14.68
C GLY A 85 3.22 -4.31 -16.00
N THR A 86 3.75 -5.53 -15.90
CA THR A 86 3.94 -6.40 -17.07
C THR A 86 2.66 -7.19 -17.35
N PRO A 87 2.06 -7.08 -18.54
CA PRO A 87 0.85 -7.84 -18.84
C PRO A 87 1.11 -9.34 -18.89
N PRO A 88 0.19 -10.17 -18.36
CA PRO A 88 0.27 -11.61 -18.56
C PRO A 88 0.17 -11.94 -20.05
N ALA A 89 0.90 -12.97 -20.49
CA ALA A 89 0.93 -13.40 -21.89
C ALA A 89 -0.46 -13.78 -22.43
N SER A 90 -1.34 -14.30 -21.56
CA SER A 90 -2.74 -14.54 -21.87
C SER A 90 -3.58 -14.57 -20.60
N CYS A 91 -4.87 -14.29 -20.75
CA CYS A 91 -5.82 -14.40 -19.63
C CYS A 91 -6.48 -15.78 -19.62
N PRO A 92 -6.22 -16.62 -18.59
CA PRO A 92 -6.86 -17.91 -18.49
C PRO A 92 -8.35 -17.74 -18.19
N LYS A 93 -9.18 -18.61 -18.77
CA LYS A 93 -10.61 -18.70 -18.40
C LYS A 93 -10.73 -19.36 -17.02
N SER A 94 -10.76 -18.54 -15.98
CA SER A 94 -10.91 -18.96 -14.59
C SER A 94 -12.26 -18.49 -14.02
N ARG A 95 -12.81 -19.26 -13.06
CA ARG A 95 -13.94 -18.82 -12.23
C ARG A 95 -13.47 -17.85 -11.13
N TYR A 96 -12.20 -17.88 -10.75
CA TYR A 96 -11.64 -17.15 -9.62
C TYR A 96 -10.70 -16.05 -10.08
N ARG A 97 -10.57 -15.02 -9.23
CA ARG A 97 -9.64 -13.90 -9.40
C ARG A 97 -8.20 -14.40 -9.30
N SER A 98 -7.28 -13.76 -10.01
CA SER A 98 -5.87 -13.85 -9.68
C SER A 98 -5.58 -13.01 -8.43
N TYR A 99 -4.50 -13.34 -7.71
CA TYR A 99 -4.13 -12.61 -6.47
C TYR A 99 -3.60 -11.21 -6.76
N ASP A 100 -2.96 -11.02 -7.91
CA ASP A 100 -2.47 -9.72 -8.38
C ASP A 100 -3.55 -8.88 -9.07
N GLY A 101 -4.79 -9.36 -9.15
CA GLY A 101 -5.89 -8.67 -9.83
C GLY A 101 -5.80 -8.63 -11.37
N SER A 102 -4.78 -9.25 -11.97
CA SER A 102 -4.63 -9.33 -13.43
C SER A 102 -5.82 -10.04 -14.10
N CYS A 103 -6.04 -9.74 -15.37
CA CYS A 103 -7.12 -10.34 -16.18
C CYS A 103 -8.56 -10.10 -15.68
N ASN A 104 -8.76 -9.23 -14.69
CA ASN A 104 -10.08 -8.75 -14.30
C ASN A 104 -10.73 -7.95 -15.46
N ASN A 105 -9.95 -7.09 -16.11
CA ASN A 105 -10.32 -6.45 -17.36
C ASN A 105 -9.66 -7.20 -18.54
N LEU A 106 -10.46 -7.92 -19.33
CA LEU A 106 -9.95 -8.73 -20.46
C LEU A 106 -9.38 -7.89 -21.63
N ARG A 107 -9.73 -6.60 -21.73
CA ARG A 107 -9.18 -5.69 -22.74
C ARG A 107 -7.87 -5.06 -22.29
N ASN A 108 -7.75 -4.80 -20.99
CA ASN A 108 -6.53 -4.29 -20.36
C ASN A 108 -6.18 -5.15 -19.14
N PRO A 109 -5.48 -6.29 -19.34
CA PRO A 109 -5.20 -7.26 -18.28
C PRO A 109 -4.41 -6.73 -17.09
N VAL A 110 -3.67 -5.62 -17.22
CA VAL A 110 -2.89 -4.99 -16.13
C VAL A 110 -3.67 -3.93 -15.36
N LEU A 111 -4.91 -3.65 -15.75
CA LEU A 111 -5.69 -2.61 -15.08
C LEU A 111 -5.95 -3.00 -13.62
N GLY A 112 -5.29 -2.28 -12.71
CA GLY A 112 -5.42 -2.49 -11.27
C GLY A 112 -4.50 -3.51 -10.66
N THR A 113 -3.48 -3.96 -11.38
CA THR A 113 -2.47 -4.85 -10.81
C THR A 113 -1.47 -4.06 -9.95
N PRO A 114 -0.82 -4.70 -8.96
CA PRO A 114 0.32 -4.14 -8.26
C PRO A 114 1.41 -3.63 -9.22
N GLN A 115 2.26 -2.77 -8.69
CA GLN A 115 3.42 -2.18 -9.35
C GLN A 115 3.05 -1.37 -10.61
N THR A 116 1.82 -0.89 -10.71
CA THR A 116 1.38 0.05 -11.75
C THR A 116 1.25 1.47 -11.18
N PRO A 117 1.34 2.51 -12.02
CA PRO A 117 1.04 3.89 -11.60
C PRO A 117 -0.38 4.05 -11.08
N TYR A 118 -0.55 4.89 -10.04
CA TYR A 118 -1.89 5.35 -9.66
C TYR A 118 -2.53 6.15 -10.78
N ALA A 119 -3.86 6.02 -10.94
CA ALA A 119 -4.61 6.85 -11.86
C ALA A 119 -4.66 8.30 -11.35
N ARG A 120 -4.37 9.25 -12.24
CA ARG A 120 -4.52 10.68 -11.96
C ARG A 120 -5.91 11.17 -12.37
N LEU A 121 -6.64 11.74 -11.40
CA LEU A 121 -7.87 12.49 -11.67
C LEU A 121 -7.55 13.91 -12.18
N LEU A 122 -6.42 14.46 -11.78
CA LEU A 122 -5.91 15.78 -12.19
C LEU A 122 -4.42 15.67 -12.56
N PRO A 123 -3.92 16.55 -13.45
CA PRO A 123 -2.50 16.58 -13.79
C PRO A 123 -1.58 16.75 -12.57
N ALA A 124 -0.38 16.17 -12.64
CA ALA A 124 0.63 16.33 -11.60
C ALA A 124 1.01 17.80 -11.40
N ASN A 125 1.22 18.21 -10.15
CA ASN A 125 1.72 19.54 -9.80
C ASN A 125 3.10 19.44 -9.14
N TYR A 126 4.14 19.48 -9.97
CA TYR A 126 5.54 19.56 -9.54
C TYR A 126 6.14 20.93 -9.89
N GLY A 127 7.12 21.38 -9.11
CA GLY A 127 7.77 22.70 -9.29
C GLY A 127 8.46 22.82 -10.65
N ASP A 128 9.15 21.75 -11.05
CA ASP A 128 9.83 21.55 -12.34
C ASP A 128 8.97 20.80 -13.36
N LYS A 129 7.69 20.56 -13.05
CA LYS A 129 6.76 19.73 -13.83
C LYS A 129 7.16 18.25 -13.96
N VAL A 130 8.22 17.81 -13.31
CA VAL A 130 8.73 16.45 -13.41
C VAL A 130 8.65 15.74 -12.07
N SER A 131 9.37 16.20 -11.05
CA SER A 131 9.44 15.46 -9.77
C SER A 131 9.72 16.34 -8.55
N THR A 132 10.11 17.60 -8.69
CA THR A 132 10.39 18.46 -7.53
C THR A 132 9.12 18.87 -6.80
N PRO A 133 9.14 19.04 -5.46
CA PRO A 133 7.99 19.51 -4.70
C PRO A 133 7.34 20.76 -5.30
N PRO A 134 6.01 20.90 -5.20
CA PRO A 134 5.30 22.04 -5.75
C PRO A 134 5.75 23.36 -5.11
N MET A 135 5.66 24.42 -5.90
CA MET A 135 5.96 25.79 -5.51
C MET A 135 4.66 26.60 -5.40
N SER A 136 4.67 27.66 -4.59
CA SER A 136 3.56 28.60 -4.53
C SER A 136 3.41 29.38 -5.84
N ILE A 137 2.25 30.01 -6.03
CA ILE A 137 2.01 30.93 -7.17
C ILE A 137 3.02 32.08 -7.25
N SER A 138 3.65 32.43 -6.12
CA SER A 138 4.67 33.48 -6.05
C SER A 138 6.08 33.00 -6.44
N GLY A 139 6.23 31.72 -6.79
CA GLY A 139 7.54 31.10 -7.04
C GLY A 139 8.33 30.81 -5.76
N LYS A 140 7.76 31.01 -4.57
CA LYS A 140 8.38 30.66 -3.28
C LYS A 140 8.02 29.23 -2.84
N PRO A 141 8.85 28.56 -2.01
CA PRO A 141 8.49 27.28 -1.40
C PRO A 141 7.16 27.35 -0.63
N LEU A 142 6.43 26.23 -0.61
CA LEU A 142 5.22 26.10 0.21
C LEU A 142 5.58 26.08 1.71
N PRO A 143 4.63 26.46 2.60
CA PRO A 143 4.84 26.38 4.04
C PRO A 143 5.26 24.98 4.50
N SER A 144 6.12 24.90 5.52
CA SER A 144 6.53 23.62 6.10
C SER A 144 5.30 22.83 6.56
N SER A 145 5.27 21.54 6.21
CA SER A 145 4.24 20.59 6.65
C SER A 145 4.11 20.54 8.17
N ARG A 146 5.22 20.71 8.90
CA ARG A 146 5.20 20.75 10.36
C ARG A 146 4.51 22.01 10.90
N ILE A 147 4.79 23.18 10.32
CA ILE A 147 4.15 24.43 10.73
C ILE A 147 2.64 24.34 10.51
N VAL A 148 2.21 23.86 9.34
CA VAL A 148 0.79 23.63 9.05
C VAL A 148 0.18 22.64 10.06
N SER A 149 0.90 21.56 10.40
CA SER A 149 0.44 20.59 11.40
C SER A 149 0.23 21.19 12.79
N LEU A 150 1.14 22.06 13.23
CA LEU A 150 1.06 22.72 14.54
C LEU A 150 -0.10 23.72 14.60
N LEU A 151 -0.31 24.48 13.52
CA LEU A 151 -1.32 25.55 13.50
C LEU A 151 -2.73 25.03 13.24
N LEU A 152 -2.90 24.04 12.35
CA LEU A 152 -4.23 23.58 11.92
C LEU A 152 -4.71 22.30 12.62
N TYR A 153 -3.79 21.51 13.19
CA TYR A 153 -4.13 20.20 13.79
C TYR A 153 -3.62 20.08 15.24
N PRO A 154 -4.12 20.93 16.17
CA PRO A 154 -3.79 20.83 17.58
C PRO A 154 -4.19 19.48 18.14
N ASP A 155 -3.42 18.96 19.10
CA ASP A 155 -3.75 17.68 19.74
C ASP A 155 -4.88 17.89 20.76
N ALA A 156 -6.08 17.44 20.43
CA ALA A 156 -7.24 17.47 21.30
C ALA A 156 -7.89 16.08 21.37
N PRO A 157 -8.08 15.50 22.57
CA PRO A 157 -8.71 14.20 22.72
C PRO A 157 -10.24 14.32 22.68
N ILE A 158 -10.79 14.59 21.50
CA ILE A 158 -12.23 14.71 21.29
C ILE A 158 -12.79 13.35 20.87
N GLU A 159 -13.78 12.85 21.61
CA GLU A 159 -14.49 11.61 21.27
C GLU A 159 -15.64 11.90 20.30
N ASP A 160 -15.82 11.03 19.30
CA ASP A 160 -16.92 11.16 18.35
C ASP A 160 -18.22 10.63 18.99
N PRO A 161 -19.29 11.44 19.07
CA PRO A 161 -20.53 11.03 19.74
C PRO A 161 -21.38 10.05 18.91
N LYS A 162 -21.05 9.84 17.63
CA LYS A 162 -21.86 9.06 16.68
C LYS A 162 -21.16 7.77 16.24
N TRP A 163 -19.85 7.82 15.98
CA TRP A 163 -19.12 6.71 15.41
C TRP A 163 -18.23 6.01 16.43
N THR A 164 -18.29 4.68 16.43
CA THR A 164 -17.38 3.87 17.25
C THR A 164 -16.01 3.78 16.59
N LEU A 165 -15.00 3.38 17.36
CA LEU A 165 -13.64 3.13 16.85
C LEU A 165 -13.60 2.14 15.67
N ASN A 166 -14.60 1.25 15.56
CA ASN A 166 -14.71 0.29 14.47
C ASN A 166 -14.84 0.97 13.09
N ALA A 167 -15.45 2.16 13.01
CA ALA A 167 -15.57 2.89 11.75
C ALA A 167 -14.19 3.29 11.21
N MET A 168 -13.32 3.82 12.08
CA MET A 168 -11.93 4.15 11.72
C MET A 168 -11.14 2.89 11.34
N GLN A 169 -11.25 1.82 12.14
CA GLN A 169 -10.52 0.58 11.88
C GLN A 169 -10.93 -0.08 10.56
N TYR A 170 -12.23 -0.07 10.24
CA TYR A 170 -12.75 -0.60 8.98
C TYR A 170 -12.27 0.23 7.77
N GLY A 171 -12.21 1.56 7.91
CA GLY A 171 -11.60 2.42 6.89
C GLY A 171 -10.14 2.08 6.59
N GLN A 172 -9.36 1.74 7.63
CA GLN A 172 -7.98 1.27 7.45
C GLN A 172 -7.92 -0.08 6.72
N ILE A 173 -8.80 -1.03 7.05
CA ILE A 173 -8.87 -2.34 6.37
C ILE A 173 -9.15 -2.16 4.89
N ILE A 174 -10.15 -1.35 4.53
CA ILE A 174 -10.48 -1.05 3.12
C ILE A 174 -9.28 -0.40 2.42
N THR A 175 -8.62 0.56 3.06
CA THR A 175 -7.50 1.25 2.41
C THR A 175 -6.34 0.29 2.17
N HIS A 176 -5.99 -0.56 3.14
CA HIS A 176 -4.92 -1.53 2.99
C HIS A 176 -5.22 -2.60 1.94
N ASP A 177 -6.50 -2.87 1.67
CA ASP A 177 -6.91 -3.81 0.62
C ASP A 177 -6.73 -3.23 -0.79
N MET A 178 -6.96 -1.92 -0.95
CA MET A 178 -7.07 -1.27 -2.26
C MET A 178 -5.90 -0.34 -2.61
N SER A 179 -5.10 0.07 -1.63
CA SER A 179 -4.06 1.09 -1.83
C SER A 179 -2.90 0.98 -0.85
N MET A 180 -1.70 0.86 -1.42
CA MET A 180 -0.44 0.93 -0.70
C MET A 180 0.63 1.45 -1.64
N ILE A 181 1.30 2.55 -1.29
CA ILE A 181 2.36 3.09 -2.16
C ILE A 181 3.62 2.23 -2.06
N ALA A 182 4.17 1.84 -3.20
CA ALA A 182 5.41 1.08 -3.30
C ALA A 182 6.61 1.86 -2.75
N GLY A 183 7.55 1.14 -2.14
CA GLY A 183 8.75 1.73 -1.52
C GLY A 183 8.51 2.43 -0.19
N SER A 184 7.27 2.46 0.31
CA SER A 184 6.99 2.91 1.67
C SER A 184 7.13 1.75 2.66
N THR A 185 7.79 1.99 3.80
CA THR A 185 7.85 1.03 4.90
C THR A 185 6.78 1.41 5.93
N GLN A 186 5.75 0.58 6.10
CA GLN A 186 4.65 0.90 7.03
C GLN A 186 5.00 0.65 8.50
N ALA A 187 5.82 -0.37 8.76
CA ALA A 187 6.07 -0.88 10.11
C ALA A 187 7.54 -0.76 10.56
N GLN A 188 8.45 -0.38 9.65
CA GLN A 188 9.85 -0.09 9.95
C GLN A 188 10.26 1.30 9.49
N PRO A 189 11.28 1.90 10.14
CA PRO A 189 11.98 3.03 9.56
C PRO A 189 12.58 2.64 8.20
N HIS A 190 12.43 3.51 7.21
CA HIS A 190 13.09 3.34 5.92
C HIS A 190 14.62 3.23 6.11
N GLN A 191 15.29 2.42 5.28
CA GLN A 191 16.74 2.23 5.35
C GLN A 191 17.48 3.55 5.11
N THR A 192 17.08 4.29 4.08
CA THR A 192 17.51 5.67 3.82
C THR A 192 17.12 6.60 4.96
N LYS A 193 18.10 7.36 5.46
CA LYS A 193 17.92 8.43 6.43
C LYS A 193 18.15 9.78 5.77
N CYS A 194 17.28 10.74 6.08
CA CYS A 194 17.28 12.12 5.61
C CYS A 194 17.57 13.13 6.72
N CYS A 195 17.72 12.61 7.94
CA CYS A 195 18.17 13.31 9.12
C CYS A 195 19.24 12.45 9.79
N THR A 196 20.17 13.08 10.48
CA THR A 196 21.09 12.38 11.38
C THR A 196 20.32 11.71 12.53
N ALA A 197 20.98 10.80 13.24
CA ALA A 197 20.35 10.09 14.38
C ALA A 197 19.93 11.04 15.52
N ASP A 198 20.63 12.17 15.67
CA ASP A 198 20.34 13.26 16.59
C ASP A 198 19.39 14.33 16.01
N GLY A 199 18.77 14.05 14.85
CA GLY A 199 17.71 14.88 14.27
C GLY A 199 18.20 16.14 13.56
N GLN A 200 19.47 16.21 13.16
CA GLN A 200 20.03 17.31 12.38
C GLN A 200 19.84 17.07 10.88
N LEU A 201 19.88 18.16 10.12
CA LEU A 201 19.91 18.08 8.66
C LEU A 201 21.22 17.49 8.18
N LEU A 202 21.14 16.65 7.15
CA LEU A 202 22.32 16.17 6.45
C LEU A 202 22.97 17.31 5.65
N GLU A 203 24.29 17.27 5.54
CA GLU A 203 25.02 18.17 4.64
C GLU A 203 24.62 17.92 3.18
N PHE A 204 24.52 18.98 2.38
CA PHE A 204 23.99 18.93 1.01
C PHE A 204 24.65 17.86 0.13
N ALA A 205 25.98 17.69 0.23
CA ALA A 205 26.73 16.70 -0.54
C ALA A 205 26.37 15.23 -0.20
N ASN A 206 25.75 15.01 0.97
CA ASN A 206 25.44 13.69 1.51
C ASN A 206 23.95 13.37 1.50
N ILE A 207 23.10 14.22 0.89
CA ILE A 207 21.65 14.01 0.86
C ILE A 207 21.31 12.95 -0.20
N PRO A 208 20.73 11.80 0.19
CA PRO A 208 20.24 10.81 -0.78
C PRO A 208 19.13 11.40 -1.67
N GLU A 209 19.03 10.92 -2.91
CA GLU A 209 18.11 11.48 -3.93
C GLU A 209 16.64 11.56 -3.49
N HIS A 210 16.14 10.52 -2.80
CA HIS A 210 14.75 10.48 -2.34
C HIS A 210 14.50 11.23 -1.03
N CYS A 211 15.50 11.92 -0.47
CA CYS A 211 15.31 12.59 0.79
C CYS A 211 14.53 13.90 0.67
N PHE A 212 13.53 14.05 1.53
CA PHE A 212 12.75 15.27 1.63
C PHE A 212 12.39 15.54 3.10
N PRO A 213 13.39 15.84 3.94
CA PRO A 213 13.20 15.94 5.38
C PRO A 213 12.20 17.04 5.75
N ILE A 214 11.39 16.78 6.78
CA ILE A 214 10.45 17.78 7.29
C ILE A 214 11.21 18.71 8.23
N ILE A 215 11.35 19.96 7.85
CA ILE A 215 12.07 20.97 8.64
C ILE A 215 11.25 21.35 9.88
N LEU A 216 11.91 21.28 11.03
CA LEU A 216 11.32 21.62 12.32
C LEU A 216 11.56 23.10 12.65
N PRO A 217 10.55 23.84 13.12
CA PRO A 217 10.75 25.17 13.66
C PRO A 217 11.55 25.11 14.98
N ASN A 218 12.28 26.17 15.31
CA ASN A 218 13.13 26.20 16.52
C ASN A 218 12.32 26.06 17.82
N ASP A 219 11.11 26.58 17.83
CA ASP A 219 10.15 26.56 18.93
C ASP A 219 9.17 25.36 18.84
N ASP A 220 9.53 24.30 18.11
CA ASP A 220 8.69 23.11 18.00
C ASP A 220 8.43 22.51 19.40
N PRO A 221 7.17 22.42 19.85
CA PRO A 221 6.88 21.99 21.22
C PRO A 221 7.27 20.54 21.50
N ALA A 222 7.39 19.69 20.47
CA ALA A 222 7.76 18.28 20.62
C ALA A 222 9.28 18.03 20.48
N HIS A 223 10.02 18.96 19.86
CA HIS A 223 11.42 18.73 19.44
C HIS A 223 12.41 19.79 19.90
N SER A 224 11.94 20.92 20.44
CA SER A 224 12.78 22.00 20.98
C SER A 224 13.72 21.52 22.09
N GLN A 225 13.28 20.58 22.93
CA GLN A 225 14.09 20.03 24.02
C GLN A 225 15.27 19.16 23.54
N THR A 226 15.15 18.56 22.36
CA THR A 226 16.20 17.70 21.78
C THR A 226 17.05 18.42 20.74
N ASN A 227 16.82 19.72 20.54
CA ASN A 227 17.45 20.54 19.49
C ASN A 227 17.38 19.91 18.08
N ALA A 228 16.37 19.09 17.80
CA ALA A 228 16.22 18.45 16.50
C ALA A 228 15.76 19.49 15.47
N LYS A 229 16.36 19.45 14.27
CA LYS A 229 16.10 20.38 13.16
C LYS A 229 15.30 19.75 12.04
N CYS A 230 15.19 18.42 11.98
CA CYS A 230 14.34 17.76 11.01
C CYS A 230 13.71 16.46 11.51
N MET A 231 12.59 16.09 10.88
CA MET A 231 12.03 14.75 10.95
C MET A 231 12.35 14.00 9.65
N ASN A 232 12.73 12.74 9.80
CA ASN A 232 13.10 11.88 8.70
C ASN A 232 11.89 11.62 7.78
N PHE A 233 12.00 12.00 6.52
CA PHE A 233 11.00 11.71 5.50
C PHE A 233 11.68 11.38 4.17
N VAL A 234 11.34 10.21 3.64
CA VAL A 234 11.83 9.69 2.36
C VAL A 234 10.65 9.67 1.40
N ARG A 235 10.87 10.20 0.20
CA ARG A 235 9.87 10.20 -0.87
C ARG A 235 9.61 8.77 -1.34
N THR A 236 8.39 8.53 -1.77
CA THR A 236 7.95 7.25 -2.33
C THR A 236 8.63 6.98 -3.67
N ILE A 237 8.78 5.69 -4.01
CA ILE A 237 9.26 5.24 -5.31
C ILE A 237 8.22 5.57 -6.39
N THR A 238 8.72 5.88 -7.57
CA THR A 238 7.96 6.25 -8.76
C THR A 238 8.31 5.37 -9.96
N ASP A 239 7.51 5.49 -11.02
CA ASP A 239 7.73 4.87 -12.31
C ASP A 239 9.07 5.26 -12.96
N ARG A 240 9.56 6.48 -12.68
CA ARG A 240 10.89 6.96 -13.09
C ARG A 240 12.01 6.15 -12.46
N ASP A 241 11.89 5.85 -11.17
CA ASP A 241 12.89 5.09 -10.41
C ASP A 241 12.97 3.63 -10.89
N ARG A 242 11.88 3.14 -11.49
CA ARG A 242 11.80 1.84 -12.16
C ARG A 242 12.11 1.89 -13.65
N ASN A 243 12.58 3.03 -14.17
CA ASN A 243 12.88 3.26 -15.59
C ASN A 243 11.71 2.95 -16.54
N CYS A 244 10.47 3.11 -16.08
CA CYS A 244 9.28 2.85 -16.89
C CYS A 244 8.93 4.02 -17.81
N VAL A 245 9.35 5.23 -17.44
CA VAL A 245 9.15 6.45 -18.20
C VAL A 245 10.47 7.21 -18.34
N GLY A 246 10.66 7.86 -19.48
CA GLY A 246 11.85 8.65 -19.79
C GLY A 246 11.56 10.15 -19.89
N GLY A 247 12.62 10.95 -19.93
CA GLY A 247 12.56 12.38 -20.25
C GLY A 247 11.86 13.24 -19.19
N TYR A 248 11.06 14.21 -19.65
CA TYR A 248 10.36 15.22 -18.84
C TYR A 248 8.93 14.81 -18.43
N GLN A 249 8.61 13.51 -18.46
CA GLN A 249 7.30 13.04 -17.99
C GLN A 249 7.20 13.22 -16.46
N PRO A 250 6.05 13.74 -15.95
CA PRO A 250 5.81 13.83 -14.52
C PRO A 250 5.90 12.47 -13.85
N ALA A 251 6.51 12.42 -12.67
CA ALA A 251 6.69 11.19 -11.91
C ALA A 251 5.36 10.64 -11.39
N GLU A 252 5.14 9.34 -11.52
CA GLU A 252 3.96 8.66 -11.00
C GLU A 252 4.31 7.70 -9.87
N GLN A 253 3.58 7.77 -8.76
CA GLN A 253 3.74 6.82 -7.67
C GLN A 253 3.17 5.46 -8.06
N LEU A 254 3.81 4.39 -7.61
CA LEU A 254 3.40 3.02 -7.90
C LEU A 254 2.59 2.43 -6.74
N THR A 255 1.60 1.58 -7.04
CA THR A 255 0.92 0.78 -6.01
C THR A 255 1.67 -0.51 -5.71
N ALA A 256 1.59 -1.03 -4.49
CA ALA A 256 2.11 -2.33 -4.06
C ALA A 256 1.00 -3.39 -3.94
N VAL A 257 -0.26 -2.98 -4.01
CA VAL A 257 -1.44 -3.84 -3.92
C VAL A 257 -2.33 -3.65 -5.16
N ASN A 258 -3.19 -4.62 -5.41
CA ASN A 258 -4.22 -4.52 -6.44
C ASN A 258 -5.29 -3.51 -5.98
N HIS A 259 -6.00 -2.88 -6.93
CA HIS A 259 -6.96 -1.81 -6.58
C HIS A 259 -8.38 -2.30 -6.26
N TYR A 260 -8.60 -3.61 -6.29
CA TYR A 260 -9.92 -4.21 -6.09
C TYR A 260 -10.16 -4.44 -4.60
N LEU A 261 -11.41 -4.30 -4.16
CA LEU A 261 -11.81 -4.75 -2.83
C LEU A 261 -12.04 -6.26 -2.88
N ASP A 262 -10.96 -7.03 -2.71
CA ASP A 262 -10.96 -8.49 -2.89
C ASP A 262 -10.28 -9.29 -1.78
N LEU A 263 -10.02 -8.64 -0.63
CA LEU A 263 -9.34 -9.22 0.53
C LEU A 263 -7.88 -9.61 0.23
N SER A 264 -7.21 -8.85 -0.64
CA SER A 264 -5.76 -8.88 -0.85
C SER A 264 -4.98 -8.73 0.46
N ILE A 265 -5.49 -7.98 1.45
CA ILE A 265 -4.90 -7.89 2.81
C ILE A 265 -4.87 -9.24 3.56
N VAL A 266 -5.73 -10.19 3.16
CA VAL A 266 -5.79 -11.54 3.73
C VAL A 266 -5.07 -12.55 2.86
N TYR A 267 -5.29 -12.49 1.53
CA TYR A 267 -4.86 -13.52 0.59
C TYR A 267 -3.52 -13.23 -0.09
N GLY A 268 -3.05 -11.98 -0.01
CA GLY A 268 -1.85 -11.52 -0.68
C GLY A 268 -2.11 -11.01 -2.08
N ASN A 269 -1.15 -10.22 -2.56
CA ASN A 269 -1.17 -9.62 -3.90
C ASN A 269 -0.31 -10.38 -4.92
N THR A 270 0.27 -11.51 -4.52
CA THR A 270 1.10 -12.38 -5.37
C THR A 270 0.89 -13.85 -4.99
N ASP A 271 1.15 -14.76 -5.93
CA ASP A 271 1.11 -16.20 -5.66
C ASP A 271 2.08 -16.60 -4.54
N GLN A 272 3.24 -15.95 -4.46
CA GLN A 272 4.27 -16.21 -3.46
C GLN A 272 3.77 -15.87 -2.05
N VAL A 273 3.13 -14.72 -1.87
CA VAL A 273 2.53 -14.35 -0.57
C VAL A 273 1.37 -15.28 -0.23
N ASN A 274 0.50 -15.55 -1.21
CA ASN A 274 -0.62 -16.47 -1.03
C ASN A 274 -0.18 -17.87 -0.57
N GLN A 275 0.92 -18.37 -1.13
CA GLN A 275 1.50 -19.67 -0.76
C GLN A 275 1.93 -19.72 0.70
N GLN A 276 2.40 -18.60 1.26
CA GLN A 276 2.87 -18.53 2.65
C GLN A 276 1.72 -18.51 3.65
N VAL A 277 0.54 -17.99 3.28
CA VAL A 277 -0.62 -17.88 4.18
C VAL A 277 -1.57 -19.09 4.11
N ARG A 278 -1.47 -19.96 3.10
CA ARG A 278 -2.35 -21.13 2.92
C ARG A 278 -1.84 -22.39 3.60
N GLN A 279 -2.78 -23.16 4.17
CA GLN A 279 -2.49 -24.46 4.78
C GLN A 279 -2.47 -25.59 3.74
N TYR A 280 -3.10 -25.39 2.58
CA TYR A 280 -3.30 -26.42 1.54
C TYR A 280 -4.08 -27.67 1.99
N GLN A 281 -4.69 -27.61 3.16
CA GLN A 281 -5.51 -28.68 3.71
C GLN A 281 -6.94 -28.18 3.92
N GLY A 282 -7.91 -28.85 3.28
CA GLY A 282 -9.33 -28.49 3.40
C GLY A 282 -9.67 -27.05 2.99
N GLY A 283 -8.85 -26.42 2.14
CA GLY A 283 -9.05 -25.03 1.70
C GLY A 283 -8.75 -23.95 2.76
N ARG A 284 -8.05 -24.30 3.85
CA ARG A 284 -7.82 -23.38 4.99
C ARG A 284 -6.61 -22.47 4.80
N LEU A 285 -6.63 -21.35 5.52
CA LEU A 285 -5.45 -20.54 5.82
C LEU A 285 -4.68 -21.16 6.99
N ARG A 286 -3.37 -20.89 7.05
CA ARG A 286 -2.53 -21.23 8.20
C ARG A 286 -2.96 -20.43 9.41
N VAL A 287 -2.83 -21.05 10.57
CA VAL A 287 -3.14 -20.43 11.87
C VAL A 287 -2.13 -20.91 12.90
N ASP A 288 -1.85 -20.06 13.89
CA ASP A 288 -1.18 -20.44 15.13
C ASP A 288 -2.24 -20.64 16.21
N VAL A 289 -2.22 -21.80 16.88
CA VAL A 289 -3.13 -22.09 17.99
C VAL A 289 -2.47 -21.68 19.31
N ARG A 290 -3.12 -20.76 20.04
CA ARG A 290 -2.67 -20.31 21.36
C ARG A 290 -3.85 -20.32 22.31
N GLU A 291 -3.70 -21.02 23.44
CA GLU A 291 -4.76 -21.15 24.45
C GLU A 291 -6.09 -21.67 23.84
N GLY A 292 -6.00 -22.62 22.92
CA GLY A 292 -7.17 -23.18 22.22
C GLY A 292 -7.82 -22.26 21.18
N LYS A 293 -7.30 -21.05 20.95
CA LYS A 293 -7.80 -20.09 19.95
C LYS A 293 -6.88 -20.01 18.74
N GLN A 294 -7.47 -19.83 17.56
CA GLN A 294 -6.75 -19.65 16.31
C GLN A 294 -6.38 -18.18 16.11
N TRP A 295 -5.16 -17.95 15.66
CA TRP A 295 -4.61 -16.64 15.34
C TRP A 295 -3.94 -16.68 13.97
N PRO A 296 -3.76 -15.53 13.30
CA PRO A 296 -2.87 -15.47 12.15
C PRO A 296 -1.48 -15.99 12.53
N PRO A 297 -0.78 -16.66 11.59
CA PRO A 297 0.56 -17.16 11.84
C PRO A 297 1.52 -16.00 12.11
N ARG A 298 2.51 -16.21 12.97
CA ARG A 298 3.58 -15.20 13.15
C ARG A 298 4.49 -15.12 11.92
N ASN A 299 4.98 -13.92 11.64
CA ASN A 299 6.01 -13.72 10.63
C ASN A 299 7.36 -14.22 11.17
N ASN A 300 8.02 -15.11 10.43
CA ASN A 300 9.33 -15.66 10.80
C ASN A 300 10.42 -14.59 10.88
N ASN A 301 10.28 -13.48 10.14
CA ASN A 301 11.16 -12.33 10.19
C ASN A 301 10.48 -11.13 10.88
N ALA A 302 9.92 -11.38 12.07
CA ALA A 302 9.16 -10.38 12.82
C ALA A 302 9.93 -9.07 13.06
N SER A 303 11.23 -9.15 13.38
CA SER A 303 12.09 -7.97 13.61
C SER A 303 12.40 -7.19 12.34
N GLY A 304 12.46 -7.86 11.18
CA GLY A 304 12.68 -7.20 9.89
C GLY A 304 11.43 -6.50 9.34
N VAL A 305 10.23 -6.93 9.75
CA VAL A 305 8.96 -6.44 9.18
C VAL A 305 8.20 -5.54 10.15
N CYS A 306 8.23 -5.80 11.46
CA CYS A 306 7.48 -5.06 12.47
C CYS A 306 8.36 -4.43 13.55
N SER A 307 8.03 -3.21 13.99
CA SER A 307 8.71 -2.55 15.11
C SER A 307 8.33 -3.19 16.45
N ILE A 308 8.90 -4.36 16.74
CA ILE A 308 8.69 -5.11 17.98
C ILE A 308 9.60 -4.60 19.10
N ARG A 309 9.05 -4.44 20.31
CA ARG A 309 9.81 -4.08 21.53
C ARG A 309 10.19 -5.28 22.36
N SER A 310 9.49 -6.39 22.19
CA SER A 310 9.80 -7.65 22.85
C SER A 310 9.53 -8.84 21.93
N PRO A 311 10.20 -9.99 22.14
CA PRO A 311 9.93 -11.22 21.37
C PRO A 311 8.51 -11.78 21.53
N GLN A 312 7.77 -11.30 22.53
CA GLN A 312 6.39 -11.72 22.80
C GLN A 312 5.37 -10.92 21.98
N GLU A 313 5.74 -9.75 21.46
CA GLU A 313 4.88 -8.98 20.56
C GLU A 313 4.66 -9.74 19.25
N ALA A 314 3.41 -9.78 18.80
CA ALA A 314 3.06 -10.47 17.58
C ALA A 314 3.24 -9.56 16.37
N CYS A 315 4.09 -9.99 15.43
CA CYS A 315 4.06 -9.55 14.04
C CYS A 315 3.40 -10.68 13.25
N TYR A 316 2.20 -10.44 12.73
CA TYR A 316 1.47 -11.47 11.98
C TYR A 316 1.91 -11.48 10.52
N LEU A 317 1.96 -12.68 9.95
CA LEU A 317 2.03 -12.90 8.53
C LEU A 317 0.60 -12.85 7.97
N ALA A 318 0.39 -11.94 7.03
CA ALA A 318 -0.86 -11.73 6.31
C ALA A 318 -0.55 -11.50 4.82
N GLY A 319 -1.56 -11.11 4.04
CA GLY A 319 -1.41 -10.75 2.63
C GLY A 319 -0.64 -9.46 2.39
#